data_AF-A0A949URK8-F1
#
_entry.id   AF-A0A949URK8-F1
#
_cell.length_a   1.000
_cell.length_b   1.000
_cell.length_c   1.000
_cell.angle_alpha   90.00
_cell.angle_beta   90.00
_cell.angle_gamma   90.00
#
_symmetry.space_group_name_H-M   'P 1'
#
loop_
_entity.id
_entity.type
_entity.pdbx_description
1 polymer ?
#
loop_
_entity_poly.entity_id
_entity_poly.type
_entity_poly.pdbx_seq_one_letter_code
_entity_poly.pdbx_strand_id
1 'polypeptide(L)'
;METLVAAKLLVISGCLAIFSSSIMGALMAVPMQNPKLLASKTLNFKQIGAAHIDWIMLGLMSAATGVLVTLFELTLWEPVVWAMIFGAWANPLPYLWRGFGVNAFVFAGGILQRVTTAMGIISAAAIIYAWSSIFYAIYTGPVEVFS
;
A
#
# COMPACT_ATOMS: atom_id res chain seq x y z
N MET A 1 14.37 11.86 -10.72
CA MET A 1 13.06 12.53 -10.92
C MET A 1 13.10 13.85 -10.17
N GLU A 2 12.57 14.94 -10.72
CA GLU A 2 12.52 16.22 -10.00
C GLU A 2 11.78 16.07 -8.66
N THR A 3 12.32 16.69 -7.60
CA THR A 3 11.81 16.62 -6.22
C THR A 3 10.30 16.90 -6.15
N LEU A 4 9.85 17.98 -6.80
CA LEU A 4 8.45 18.38 -6.78
C LEU A 4 7.53 17.36 -7.49
N VAL A 5 8.02 16.74 -8.57
CA VAL A 5 7.26 15.71 -9.30
C VAL A 5 7.13 14.45 -8.44
N ALA A 6 8.23 13.99 -7.84
CA ALA A 6 8.22 12.84 -6.94
C ALA A 6 7.27 13.06 -5.74
N ALA A 7 7.37 14.23 -5.10
CA ALA A 7 6.50 14.60 -3.98
C ALA A 7 5.02 14.61 -4.37
N LYS A 8 4.67 15.23 -5.51
CA LYS A 8 3.29 15.28 -6.01
C LYS A 8 2.73 13.88 -6.26
N LEU A 9 3.50 13.01 -6.91
CA LEU A 9 3.07 11.63 -7.20
C LEU A 9 2.79 10.85 -5.92
N LEU A 10 3.68 10.95 -4.92
CA LEU A 10 3.51 10.28 -3.63
C LEU A 10 2.30 10.79 -2.86
N VAL A 11 2.12 12.12 -2.79
CA VAL A 11 0.96 12.72 -2.11
C VAL A 11 -0.34 12.35 -2.81
N ILE A 12 -0.42 12.46 -4.14
CA ILE A 12 -1.61 12.09 -4.91
C ILE A 12 -1.93 10.61 -4.72
N SER A 13 -0.93 9.73 -4.84
CA SER A 13 -1.11 8.29 -4.61
C SER A 13 -1.64 8.01 -3.20
N GLY A 14 -1.08 8.67 -2.18
CA GLY A 14 -1.51 8.53 -0.80
C GLY A 14 -2.96 8.99 -0.58
N CYS A 15 -3.33 10.15 -1.13
CA CYS A 15 -4.71 10.64 -1.08
C CYS A 15 -5.68 9.70 -1.82
N LEU A 16 -5.29 9.15 -2.97
CA LEU A 16 -6.10 8.19 -3.71
C LEU A 16 -6.29 6.89 -2.91
N ALA A 17 -5.26 6.39 -2.22
CA ALA A 17 -5.38 5.21 -1.38
C ALA A 17 -6.38 5.43 -0.22
N ILE A 18 -6.32 6.61 0.43
CA ILE A 18 -7.27 7.00 1.48
C ILE A 18 -8.68 7.15 0.91
N PHE A 19 -8.84 7.73 -0.28
CA PHE A 19 -10.12 7.86 -0.96
C PHE A 19 -10.72 6.49 -1.31
N SER A 20 -9.93 5.58 -1.89
CA SER A 20 -10.32 4.21 -2.16
C SER A 20 -10.72 3.46 -0.89
N SER A 21 -9.96 3.67 0.19
CA SER A 21 -10.31 3.13 1.49
C SER A 21 -11.64 3.68 2.03
N SER A 22 -11.91 4.98 1.85
CA SER A 22 -13.18 5.60 2.24
C SER A 22 -14.37 5.03 1.48
N ILE A 23 -14.22 4.79 0.17
CA ILE A 23 -15.23 4.07 -0.64
C ILE A 23 -15.46 2.67 -0.06
N MET A 24 -14.39 1.94 0.23
CA MET A 24 -14.50 0.60 0.83
C MET A 24 -15.22 0.62 2.18
N GLY A 25 -14.91 1.59 3.06
CA GLY A 25 -15.58 1.74 4.34
C GLY A 25 -17.09 1.98 4.18
N ALA A 26 -17.49 2.83 3.24
CA ALA A 26 -18.90 3.05 2.91
C ALA A 26 -19.58 1.76 2.39
N LEU A 27 -18.91 1.02 1.51
CA LEU A 27 -19.41 -0.26 1.00
C LEU A 27 -19.53 -1.34 2.09
N MET A 28 -18.65 -1.34 3.08
CA MET A 28 -18.72 -2.27 4.22
C MET A 28 -19.84 -1.94 5.20
N ALA A 29 -20.27 -0.68 5.30
CA ALA A 29 -21.33 -0.29 6.23
C ALA A 29 -22.67 -0.99 5.94
N VAL A 30 -23.02 -1.17 4.65
CA VAL A 30 -24.26 -1.82 4.22
C VAL A 30 -24.37 -3.27 4.71
N PRO A 31 -23.42 -4.19 4.43
CA PRO A 31 -23.52 -5.56 4.92
C PRO A 31 -23.36 -5.68 6.44
N MET A 32 -22.63 -4.77 7.10
CA MET A 32 -22.46 -4.78 8.56
C MET A 32 -23.75 -4.49 9.33
N GLN A 33 -24.76 -3.89 8.69
CA GLN A 33 -26.08 -3.70 9.28
C GLN A 33 -26.96 -4.97 9.20
N ASN A 34 -26.54 -6.00 8.47
CA ASN A 34 -27.33 -7.22 8.25
C ASN A 34 -26.69 -8.44 8.94
N PRO A 35 -27.27 -8.94 10.04
CA PRO A 35 -26.73 -10.10 10.77
C PRO A 35 -26.58 -11.38 9.94
N LYS A 36 -27.42 -11.57 8.91
CA LYS A 36 -27.35 -12.74 8.02
C LYS A 36 -26.11 -12.71 7.13
N LEU A 37 -25.71 -11.51 6.68
CA LEU A 37 -24.50 -11.34 5.87
C LEU A 37 -23.24 -11.47 6.74
N LEU A 38 -23.29 -10.97 7.98
CA LEU A 38 -22.20 -11.16 8.95
C LEU A 38 -22.00 -12.62 9.35
N ALA A 39 -23.09 -13.40 9.43
CA ALA A 39 -23.04 -14.83 9.70
C ALA A 39 -22.61 -15.67 8.48
N SER A 40 -22.52 -15.06 7.28
CA SER A 40 -22.08 -15.76 6.08
C SER A 40 -20.61 -16.14 6.18
N LYS A 41 -20.30 -17.41 5.91
CA LYS A 41 -18.91 -17.89 5.80
C LYS A 41 -18.20 -17.44 4.52
N THR A 42 -18.91 -16.80 3.59
CA THR A 42 -18.35 -16.41 2.29
C THR A 42 -17.49 -15.15 2.37
N LEU A 43 -17.72 -14.28 3.37
CA LEU A 43 -17.00 -13.02 3.51
C LEU A 43 -16.39 -12.89 4.89
N ASN A 44 -15.09 -12.62 4.93
CA ASN A 44 -14.36 -12.35 6.16
C ASN A 44 -14.18 -10.84 6.33
N PHE A 45 -15.16 -10.17 6.94
CA PHE A 45 -15.15 -8.72 7.15
C PHE A 45 -13.97 -8.24 8.00
N LYS A 46 -13.39 -9.09 8.85
CA LYS A 46 -12.16 -8.76 9.58
C LYS A 46 -10.98 -8.54 8.64
N GLN A 47 -10.87 -9.36 7.60
CA GLN A 47 -9.79 -9.26 6.61
C GLN A 47 -10.03 -8.09 5.63
N ILE A 48 -11.28 -7.86 5.24
CA ILE A 48 -11.66 -6.67 4.45
C ILE A 48 -11.37 -5.40 5.26
N GLY A 49 -11.73 -5.38 6.54
CA GLY A 49 -11.41 -4.28 7.46
C GLY A 49 -9.90 -4.08 7.64
N ALA A 50 -9.11 -5.16 7.68
CA ALA A 50 -7.65 -5.06 7.69
C ALA A 50 -7.14 -4.37 6.42
N ALA A 51 -7.61 -4.76 5.23
CA ALA A 51 -7.24 -4.09 3.97
C ALA A 51 -7.62 -2.61 3.96
N HIS A 52 -8.82 -2.27 4.44
CA HIS A 52 -9.30 -0.89 4.58
C HIS A 52 -8.36 -0.03 5.44
N ILE A 53 -8.01 -0.50 6.64
CA ILE A 53 -7.09 0.20 7.53
C ILE A 53 -5.69 0.28 6.92
N ASP A 54 -5.23 -0.78 6.26
CA ASP A 54 -3.89 -0.83 5.68
C ASP A 54 -3.73 0.19 4.53
N TRP A 55 -4.75 0.35 3.66
CA TRP A 55 -4.73 1.43 2.67
C TRP A 55 -4.71 2.84 3.29
N ILE A 56 -5.35 3.05 4.44
CA ILE A 56 -5.26 4.34 5.15
C ILE A 56 -3.82 4.55 5.63
N MET A 57 -3.25 3.56 6.32
CA MET A 57 -1.91 3.64 6.89
C MET A 57 -0.85 3.84 5.80
N LEU A 58 -0.92 3.07 4.72
CA LEU A 58 0.01 3.17 3.60
C LEU A 58 -0.22 4.42 2.76
N GLY A 59 -1.46 4.90 2.66
CA GLY A 59 -1.77 6.18 2.04
C GLY A 59 -1.16 7.35 2.81
N LEU A 60 -1.30 7.36 4.14
CA LEU A 60 -0.66 8.33 5.03
C LEU A 60 0.87 8.24 4.95
N MET A 61 1.43 7.03 4.92
CA MET A 61 2.86 6.78 4.75
C MET A 61 3.37 7.37 3.43
N SER A 62 2.66 7.15 2.32
CA SER A 62 3.05 7.67 1.00
C SER A 62 2.97 9.20 0.97
N ALA A 63 1.89 9.80 1.50
CA ALA A 63 1.76 11.25 1.58
C ALA A 63 2.84 11.89 2.48
N ALA A 64 3.09 11.31 3.65
CA ALA A 64 4.17 11.73 4.54
C ALA A 64 5.53 11.64 3.84
N THR A 65 5.77 10.58 3.05
CA THR A 65 6.99 10.45 2.26
C THR A 65 7.13 11.60 1.25
N GLY A 66 6.07 11.98 0.55
CA GLY A 66 6.10 13.12 -0.36
C GLY A 66 6.41 14.45 0.33
N VAL A 67 5.90 14.63 1.57
CA VAL A 67 6.26 15.79 2.43
C VAL A 67 7.73 15.75 2.81
N LEU A 68 8.27 14.59 3.22
CA LEU A 68 9.70 14.44 3.55
C LEU A 68 10.61 14.74 2.35
N VAL A 69 10.24 14.25 1.15
CA VAL A 69 10.96 14.55 -0.10
C VAL A 69 11.05 16.05 -0.34
N THR A 70 9.97 16.78 -0.05
CA THR A 70 9.95 18.24 -0.18
C THR A 70 10.77 18.93 0.92
N LEU A 71 10.59 18.52 2.18
CA LEU A 71 11.26 19.12 3.34
C LEU A 71 12.78 18.97 3.32
N PHE A 72 13.28 17.85 2.82
CA PHE A 72 14.70 17.55 2.73
C PHE A 72 15.28 17.79 1.32
N GLU A 73 14.50 18.38 0.42
CA GLU A 73 14.90 18.66 -0.97
C GLU A 73 15.49 17.43 -1.69
N LEU A 74 14.90 16.26 -1.45
CA LEU A 74 15.45 14.99 -1.94
C LEU A 74 15.21 14.84 -3.44
N THR A 75 16.26 14.44 -4.16
CA THR A 75 16.12 13.94 -5.52
C THR A 75 16.07 12.42 -5.49
N LEU A 76 14.91 11.85 -5.79
CA LEU A 76 14.73 10.40 -5.81
C LEU A 76 14.85 9.83 -7.23
N TRP A 77 15.48 8.66 -7.31
CA TRP A 77 15.43 7.83 -8.49
C TRP A 77 14.00 7.35 -8.73
N GLU A 78 13.55 7.34 -9.99
CA GLU A 78 12.16 7.08 -10.34
C GLU A 78 11.62 5.72 -9.83
N PRO A 79 12.37 4.61 -9.93
CA PRO A 79 11.98 3.33 -9.37
C PRO A 79 11.70 3.33 -7.87
N VAL A 80 12.35 4.21 -7.08
CA VAL A 80 12.09 4.34 -5.63
C VAL A 80 10.68 4.86 -5.38
N VAL A 81 10.26 5.87 -6.16
CA VAL A 81 8.92 6.45 -6.09
C VAL A 81 7.87 5.41 -6.48
N TRP A 82 8.09 4.70 -7.58
CA TRP A 82 7.17 3.66 -8.03
C TRP A 82 7.11 2.46 -7.10
N ALA A 83 8.23 2.07 -6.47
CA ALA A 83 8.25 1.01 -5.46
C ALA A 83 7.39 1.39 -4.24
N MET A 84 7.45 2.65 -3.78
CA MET A 84 6.60 3.16 -2.71
C MET A 84 5.12 3.11 -3.09
N ILE A 85 4.77 3.60 -4.29
CA ILE A 85 3.40 3.61 -4.79
C ILE A 85 2.87 2.18 -4.94
N PHE A 86 3.60 1.31 -5.65
CA PHE A 86 3.22 -0.09 -5.82
C PHE A 86 3.04 -0.78 -4.48
N GLY A 87 3.99 -0.59 -3.56
CA GLY A 87 3.92 -1.09 -2.20
C GLY A 87 2.64 -0.70 -1.48
N ALA A 88 2.33 0.61 -1.46
CA ALA A 88 1.15 1.14 -0.78
C ALA A 88 -0.18 0.60 -1.33
N TRP A 89 -0.24 0.33 -2.64
CA TRP A 89 -1.45 -0.17 -3.29
C TRP A 89 -1.61 -1.68 -3.24
N ALA A 90 -0.51 -2.42 -3.40
CA ALA A 90 -0.54 -3.87 -3.52
C ALA A 90 -0.51 -4.61 -2.17
N ASN A 91 0.06 -4.01 -1.11
CA ASN A 91 0.18 -4.64 0.20
C ASN A 91 -1.17 -4.95 0.88
N PRO A 92 -2.22 -4.12 0.72
CA PRO A 92 -3.54 -4.42 1.27
C PRO A 92 -4.31 -5.53 0.52
N LEU A 93 -3.97 -5.79 -0.75
CA LEU A 93 -4.72 -6.71 -1.62
C LEU A 93 -4.76 -8.16 -1.10
N PRO A 94 -3.68 -8.77 -0.59
CA PRO A 94 -3.74 -10.08 0.07
C PRO A 94 -4.80 -10.15 1.17
N TYR A 95 -4.95 -9.12 2.01
CA TYR A 95 -6.00 -9.08 3.04
C TYR A 95 -7.39 -9.02 2.41
N LEU A 96 -7.55 -8.22 1.35
CA LEU A 96 -8.80 -8.16 0.61
C LEU A 96 -9.18 -9.54 0.03
N TRP A 97 -8.24 -10.25 -0.57
CA TRP A 97 -8.45 -11.60 -1.09
C TRP A 97 -8.77 -12.62 0.01
N ARG A 98 -8.16 -12.50 1.20
CA ARG A 98 -8.56 -13.27 2.38
C ARG A 98 -9.99 -12.94 2.83
N GLY A 99 -10.43 -11.71 2.62
CA GLY A 99 -11.82 -11.28 2.76
C GLY A 99 -12.79 -12.13 1.94
N PHE A 100 -12.37 -12.62 0.77
CA PHE A 100 -13.15 -13.46 -0.13
C PHE A 100 -12.82 -14.96 -0.02
N GLY A 101 -12.13 -15.39 1.05
CA GLY A 101 -11.85 -16.80 1.32
C GLY A 101 -10.58 -17.36 0.67
N VAL A 102 -9.73 -16.53 0.06
CA VAL A 102 -8.41 -16.96 -0.42
C VAL A 102 -7.44 -17.05 0.75
N ASN A 103 -6.74 -18.17 0.93
CA ASN A 103 -5.71 -18.31 1.98
C ASN A 103 -4.39 -17.61 1.59
N ALA A 104 -4.43 -16.31 1.31
CA ALA A 104 -3.22 -15.53 1.02
C ALA A 104 -2.23 -15.59 2.20
N PHE A 105 -0.93 -15.46 1.90
CA PHE A 105 0.23 -15.68 2.78
C PHE A 105 0.68 -17.14 2.97
N VAL A 106 0.15 -18.06 2.16
CA VAL A 106 0.56 -19.47 2.15
C VAL A 106 0.84 -19.90 0.71
N PHE A 107 2.00 -20.48 0.42
CA PHE A 107 2.36 -20.93 -0.94
C PHE A 107 1.82 -22.32 -1.32
N ALA A 108 1.34 -23.10 -0.35
CA ALA A 108 0.93 -24.49 -0.55
C ALA A 108 -0.38 -24.66 -1.35
N GLY A 109 -1.15 -23.59 -1.61
CA GLY A 109 -2.44 -23.67 -2.30
C GLY A 109 -2.39 -23.52 -3.82
N GLY A 110 -3.57 -23.26 -4.39
CA GLY A 110 -3.75 -23.05 -5.84
C GLY A 110 -3.15 -21.75 -6.37
N ILE A 111 -3.22 -21.55 -7.69
CA ILE A 111 -2.53 -20.44 -8.39
C ILE A 111 -2.89 -19.06 -7.83
N LEU A 112 -4.17 -18.80 -7.58
CA LEU A 112 -4.64 -17.52 -7.03
C LEU A 112 -4.03 -17.24 -5.64
N GLN A 113 -3.87 -18.27 -4.81
CA GLN A 113 -3.26 -18.16 -3.49
C GLN A 113 -1.77 -17.84 -3.57
N ARG A 114 -1.05 -18.47 -4.51
CA ARG A 114 0.38 -18.23 -4.72
C ARG A 114 0.63 -16.82 -5.26
N VAL A 115 -0.18 -16.37 -6.23
CA VAL A 115 -0.09 -15.02 -6.81
C VAL A 115 -0.35 -13.97 -5.74
N THR A 116 -1.42 -14.12 -4.93
CA THR A 116 -1.74 -13.18 -3.85
C THR A 116 -0.66 -13.16 -2.77
N THR A 117 -0.08 -14.31 -2.43
CA THR A 117 1.05 -14.39 -1.50
C THR A 117 2.30 -13.70 -2.05
N ALA A 118 2.66 -13.97 -3.32
CA ALA A 118 3.79 -13.33 -3.97
C ALA A 118 3.62 -11.81 -4.04
N MET A 119 2.42 -11.33 -4.38
CA MET A 119 2.10 -9.90 -4.39
C MET A 119 2.29 -9.25 -3.00
N GLY A 120 1.88 -9.90 -1.93
CA GLY A 120 2.13 -9.43 -0.56
C GLY A 120 3.62 -9.31 -0.24
N ILE A 121 4.42 -10.30 -0.62
CA ILE A 121 5.87 -10.28 -0.39
C ILE A 121 6.56 -9.22 -1.23
N ILE A 122 6.25 -9.14 -2.52
CA ILE A 122 6.87 -8.18 -3.45
C ILE A 122 6.51 -6.75 -3.06
N SER A 123 5.25 -6.49 -2.66
CA SER A 123 4.84 -5.16 -2.20
C SER A 123 5.54 -4.75 -0.90
N ALA A 124 5.67 -5.65 0.08
CA ALA A 124 6.42 -5.38 1.30
C ALA A 124 7.91 -5.11 0.99
N ALA A 125 8.53 -5.91 0.12
CA ALA A 125 9.91 -5.71 -0.32
C ALA A 125 10.09 -4.36 -1.03
N ALA A 126 9.12 -3.95 -1.86
CA ALA A 126 9.13 -2.64 -2.52
C ALA A 126 9.08 -1.47 -1.53
N ILE A 127 8.25 -1.57 -0.48
CA ILE A 127 8.19 -0.56 0.60
C ILE A 127 9.54 -0.49 1.34
N ILE A 128 10.11 -1.64 1.70
CA ILE A 128 11.40 -1.72 2.40
C ILE A 128 12.51 -1.10 1.53
N TYR A 129 12.55 -1.45 0.25
CA TYR A 129 13.49 -0.87 -0.70
C TYR A 129 13.34 0.64 -0.79
N ALA A 130 12.12 1.13 -0.97
CA ALA A 130 11.86 2.55 -1.08
C ALA A 130 12.31 3.33 0.17
N TRP A 131 11.93 2.87 1.36
CA TRP A 131 12.36 3.48 2.62
C TRP A 131 13.87 3.42 2.83
N SER A 132 14.51 2.31 2.48
CA SER A 132 15.97 2.18 2.57
C SER A 132 16.67 3.22 1.70
N SER A 133 16.19 3.42 0.46
CA SER A 133 16.72 4.44 -0.44
C SER A 133 16.46 5.86 0.06
N ILE A 134 15.28 6.12 0.64
CA ILE A 134 14.95 7.43 1.21
C ILE A 134 15.82 7.75 2.43
N PHE A 135 15.99 6.79 3.35
CA PHE A 135 16.88 6.97 4.50
C PHE A 135 18.33 7.20 4.07
N TYR A 136 18.79 6.47 3.06
CA TYR A 136 20.10 6.70 2.48
C TYR A 136 20.23 8.11 1.91
N ALA A 137 19.26 8.57 1.12
CA ALA A 137 19.25 9.91 0.54
C ALA A 137 19.22 11.02 1.60
N ILE A 138 18.44 10.85 2.68
CA ILE A 138 18.41 11.78 3.81
C ILE A 138 19.79 11.83 4.49
N TYR A 139 20.42 10.67 4.71
CA TYR A 139 21.71 10.57 5.38
C TYR A 139 22.85 11.17 4.56
N THR A 140 22.88 10.93 3.24
CA THR A 140 23.98 11.43 2.39
C THR A 140 23.80 12.88 1.97
N GLY A 141 22.62 13.48 2.16
CA GLY A 141 22.27 14.79 1.61
C GLY A 141 21.98 14.71 0.10
N PRO A 142 21.88 15.85 -0.61
CA PRO A 142 21.63 15.91 -2.06
C PRO A 142 22.87 15.42 -2.83
N VAL A 143 23.13 14.13 -2.75
CA VAL A 143 24.04 13.42 -3.63
C VAL A 143 23.16 12.88 -4.75
N GLU A 144 23.59 13.07 -5.99
CA GLU A 144 23.01 12.43 -7.17
C GLU A 144 23.16 10.91 -7.03
N VAL A 145 22.31 10.28 -6.22
CA VAL A 145 22.38 8.85 -6.02
C VAL A 145 21.62 8.20 -7.16
N PHE A 146 22.40 7.73 -8.14
CA PHE A 146 22.00 6.96 -9.33
C PHE A 146 21.48 7.81 -10.50
N SER A 147 22.44 8.33 -11.28
CA SER A 147 22.30 8.55 -12.72
C SER A 147 22.10 7.24 -13.46
#